data_AF-A0A2R6EW88-F1
#
_entry.id   AF-A0A2R6EW88-F1
#
_cell.length_a   1.000
_cell.length_b   1.000
_cell.length_c   1.000
_cell.angle_alpha   90.00
_cell.angle_beta   90.00
_cell.angle_gamma   90.00
#
_symmetry.space_group_name_H-M   'P 1'
#
loop_
_entity.id
_entity.type
_entity.pdbx_description
1 polymer ?
#
loop_
_entity_poly.entity_id
_entity_poly.type
_entity_poly.pdbx_seq_one_letter_code
_entity_poly.pdbx_strand_id
1 'polypeptide(L)' 'MDSDGDSDDGDTVNQIPRQAVECGVVECPLCGRQFADVDEVLVTFGTGEATPSTADAVECHVCGGVTFIGSG' A
#
# COMPACT_ATOMS: atom_id res chain seq x y z
N MET A 1 -25.51 -29.67 12.44
CA MET A 1 -25.50 -28.95 11.15
C MET A 1 -25.04 -27.57 11.54
N ASP A 2 -23.75 -27.47 11.70
CA ASP A 2 -23.11 -26.35 12.38
C ASP A 2 -22.38 -25.62 11.27
N SER A 3 -22.78 -24.37 11.09
CA SER A 3 -22.37 -23.49 10.01
C SER A 3 -20.85 -23.31 10.05
N ASP A 4 -20.13 -23.93 9.13
CA ASP A 4 -18.76 -23.58 8.80
C ASP A 4 -18.77 -22.18 8.16
N GLY A 5 -18.69 -21.18 9.04
CA GLY A 5 -18.57 -19.77 8.67
C GLY A 5 -17.29 -19.55 7.90
N ASP A 6 -17.48 -19.16 6.65
CA ASP A 6 -16.52 -18.50 5.76
C ASP A 6 -15.60 -17.57 6.57
N SER A 7 -14.41 -18.06 6.88
CA SER A 7 -13.31 -17.22 7.35
C SER A 7 -12.44 -17.01 6.12
N ASP A 8 -12.87 -16.07 5.27
CA ASP A 8 -11.99 -15.37 4.33
C ASP A 8 -10.96 -14.59 5.16
N ASP A 9 -10.05 -15.35 5.77
CA ASP A 9 -8.98 -14.85 6.64
C ASP A 9 -7.78 -14.58 5.72
N GLY A 10 -7.73 -13.35 5.22
CA GLY A 10 -6.53 -12.81 4.60
C GLY A 10 -6.63 -12.57 3.11
N ASP A 11 -7.62 -11.80 2.65
CA ASP A 11 -7.35 -10.85 1.56
C ASP A 11 -6.31 -9.85 2.10
N THR A 12 -5.04 -10.26 2.13
CA THR A 12 -3.90 -9.37 2.26
C THR A 12 -3.83 -8.59 0.96
N VAL A 13 -4.81 -7.71 0.76
CA VAL A 13 -4.89 -6.86 -0.41
C VAL A 13 -3.56 -6.16 -0.49
N ASN A 14 -2.87 -6.29 -1.62
CA ASN A 14 -1.64 -5.55 -1.88
C ASN A 14 -2.00 -4.07 -2.15
N GLN A 15 -2.61 -3.45 -1.14
CA GLN A 15 -3.16 -2.12 -1.16
C GLN A 15 -2.84 -1.39 0.14
N ILE A 16 -2.52 -0.10 0.00
CA ILE A 16 -2.35 0.84 1.11
C ILE A 16 -3.46 1.89 0.99
N PRO A 17 -4.15 2.25 2.07
CA PRO A 17 -5.13 3.32 2.02
C PRO A 17 -4.43 4.66 1.77
N ARG A 18 -4.97 5.47 0.84
CA ARG A 18 -4.41 6.78 0.51
C ARG A 18 -4.17 7.67 1.74
N GLN A 19 -5.07 7.64 2.71
CA GLN A 19 -4.91 8.39 3.96
C GLN A 19 -3.63 8.04 4.73
N ALA A 20 -3.19 6.77 4.70
CA ALA A 20 -1.93 6.37 5.35
C ALA A 20 -0.71 6.95 4.61
N VAL A 21 -0.77 7.00 3.27
CA VAL A 21 0.25 7.64 2.42
C VAL A 21 0.32 9.14 2.71
N GLU A 22 -0.82 9.82 2.76
CA GLU A 22 -0.91 11.26 3.06
C GLU A 22 -0.46 11.60 4.49
N CYS A 23 -0.61 10.67 5.44
CA CYS A 23 -0.12 10.82 6.81
C CYS A 23 1.38 10.52 6.94
N GLY A 24 2.02 9.96 5.91
CA GLY A 24 3.43 9.57 5.92
C GLY A 24 3.72 8.32 6.77
N VAL A 25 2.69 7.60 7.22
CA VAL A 25 2.83 6.40 8.05
C VAL A 25 2.39 5.20 7.22
N VAL A 26 3.30 4.72 6.38
CA VAL A 26 3.04 3.59 5.48
C VAL A 26 3.94 2.42 5.86
N GLU A 27 3.32 1.25 6.03
CA GLU A 27 4.00 -0.03 6.17
C GLU A 27 3.79 -0.86 4.89
N CYS A 28 4.85 -1.52 4.43
CA CYS A 28 4.77 -2.43 3.29
C CYS A 28 3.97 -3.69 3.67
N PRO A 29 2.81 -3.96 3.07
CA PRO A 29 2.02 -5.15 3.41
C PRO A 29 2.72 -6.45 3.01
N LEU A 30 3.72 -6.39 2.14
CA LEU A 30 4.45 -7.56 1.64
C LEU A 30 5.55 -8.04 2.61
N CYS A 31 6.21 -7.11 3.32
CA CYS A 31 7.33 -7.43 4.20
C CYS A 31 7.22 -6.87 5.62
N GLY A 32 6.16 -6.13 5.93
CA GLY A 32 5.92 -5.52 7.25
C GLY A 32 6.91 -4.41 7.62
N ARG A 33 7.62 -3.84 6.64
CA ARG A 33 8.58 -2.76 6.88
C ARG A 33 7.92 -1.40 6.76
N GLN A 34 8.16 -0.54 7.73
CA GLN A 34 7.78 0.86 7.67
C GLN A 34 8.70 1.64 6.72
N PHE A 35 8.13 2.51 5.90
CA PHE A 35 8.88 3.45 5.06
C PHE A 35 9.34 4.64 5.90
N ALA A 36 10.65 4.94 5.83
CA ALA A 36 11.22 6.09 6.53
C ALA A 36 10.85 7.41 5.87
N ASP A 37 10.82 7.41 4.53
CA ASP A 37 10.37 8.53 3.71
C ASP A 37 9.43 7.97 2.65
N VAL A 38 8.16 8.37 2.70
CA VAL A 38 7.13 7.86 1.78
C VAL A 38 7.29 8.49 0.41
N ASP A 39 7.76 9.74 0.32
CA ASP A 39 7.86 10.49 -0.93
C ASP A 39 8.87 9.86 -1.89
N GLU A 40 9.96 9.28 -1.36
CA GLU A 40 10.99 8.57 -2.13
C GLU A 40 10.52 7.24 -2.74
N VAL A 41 9.40 6.69 -2.26
CA VAL A 41 8.88 5.37 -2.69
C VAL A 41 7.58 5.48 -3.47
N LEU A 42 7.09 6.69 -3.75
CA LEU A 42 5.87 6.91 -4.51
C LEU A 42 6.06 6.61 -6.00
N VAL A 43 5.07 5.95 -6.59
CA VAL A 43 5.02 5.65 -8.01
C VAL A 43 3.71 6.18 -8.58
N THR A 44 3.80 6.93 -9.68
CA THR A 44 2.65 7.27 -10.52
C THR A 44 2.83 6.67 -11.91
N PHE A 45 1.75 6.13 -12.47
CA PHE A 45 1.73 5.62 -13.83
C PHE A 45 1.24 6.67 -14.85
N GLY A 46 0.84 7.85 -14.35
CA GLY A 46 0.37 8.98 -15.15
C GLY A 46 1.47 9.96 -15.57
N THR A 47 1.05 11.08 -16.17
CA THR A 47 1.91 12.25 -16.36
C THR A 47 1.81 13.13 -15.11
N GLY A 48 2.95 13.42 -14.49
CA GLY A 48 3.01 14.28 -13.31
C GLY A 48 4.10 13.85 -12.35
N GLU A 49 4.21 14.61 -11.26
CA GLU A 49 5.04 14.25 -10.11
C GLU A 49 4.28 13.27 -9.20
N ALA A 50 4.99 12.28 -8.67
CA ALA A 50 4.43 11.35 -7.71
C ALA A 50 4.38 12.04 -6.33
N THR A 51 3.18 12.34 -5.86
CA THR A 51 2.93 12.96 -4.55
C THR A 51 1.95 12.10 -3.77
N PRO A 52 1.83 12.23 -2.43
CA PRO A 52 0.93 11.39 -1.64
C PRO A 52 -0.52 11.39 -2.14
N SER A 53 -0.96 12.48 -2.78
CA SER A 53 -2.31 12.62 -3.32
C SER A 53 -2.44 12.16 -4.79
N THR A 54 -1.34 12.09 -5.56
CA THR A 54 -1.34 11.73 -6.99
C THR A 54 -0.75 10.35 -7.28
N ALA A 55 -0.04 9.76 -6.33
CA ALA A 55 0.58 8.46 -6.50
C ALA A 55 -0.47 7.35 -6.66
N ASP A 56 -0.14 6.41 -7.53
CA ASP A 56 -0.94 5.23 -7.85
C ASP A 56 -0.48 4.00 -7.06
N ALA A 57 0.81 3.97 -6.69
CA ALA A 57 1.43 2.87 -5.98
C ALA A 57 2.62 3.33 -5.13
N VAL A 58 3.13 2.42 -4.30
CA VAL A 58 4.35 2.54 -3.51
C VAL A 58 5.27 1.37 -3.86
N GLU A 59 6.53 1.65 -4.19
CA GLU A 59 7.56 0.62 -4.41
C GLU A 59 8.46 0.47 -3.19
N CYS A 60 8.49 -0.72 -2.60
CA CYS A 60 9.34 -0.97 -1.45
C CYS A 60 10.80 -1.17 -1.85
N HIS A 61 11.68 -0.24 -1.47
CA HIS A 61 13.13 -0.37 -1.70
C HIS A 61 13.79 -1.54 -0.96
N VAL A 62 13.10 -2.16 0.02
CA VAL A 62 13.63 -3.28 0.81
C VAL A 62 13.38 -4.63 0.14
N CYS A 63 12.13 -4.89 -0.29
CA CYS A 63 11.75 -6.16 -0.92
C CYS A 63 11.56 -6.06 -2.44
N GLY A 64 11.59 -4.85 -3.01
CA GLY A 64 11.28 -4.59 -4.42
C GLY A 64 9.80 -4.75 -4.77
N GLY A 65 8.93 -4.92 -3.77
CA GLY A 65 7.51 -5.15 -3.98
C GLY A 65 6.75 -3.86 -4.24
N VAL A 66 5.86 -3.89 -5.23
CA VAL A 66 4.98 -2.76 -5.56
C VAL A 66 3.61 -3.01 -4.94
N THR A 67 3.08 -2.01 -4.22
CA THR A 67 1.78 -2.04 -3.55
C THR A 67 0.93 -0.89 -4.04
N PHE A 68 -0.35 -1.14 -4.35
CA PHE A 68 -1.21 -0.13 -4.95
C PHE A 68 -1.84 0.80 -3.91
N ILE A 69 -2.06 2.06 -4.26
CA ILE A 69 -2.75 3.00 -3.36
C ILE A 69 -4.24 2.97 -3.68
N GLY A 70 -5.02 2.47 -2.73
CA GLY A 70 -6.47 2.35 -2.83
C GLY A 70 -7.21 3.36 -1.96
N SER A 71 -8.43 3.67 -2.35
CA SER A 71 -9.45 4.19 -1.43
C SER A 71 -10.13 2.96 -0.82
N GLY A 72 -9.51 2.37 0.20
CA GLY A 72 -10.11 1.29 0.98
C GLY A 72 -11.46 1.68 1.60
#